data_AF-A0A3N4HWT4-F1
#
_entry.id   AF-A0A3N4HWT4-F1
#
_cell.length_a   1.000
_cell.length_b   1.000
_cell.length_c   1.000
_cell.angle_alpha   90.00
_cell.angle_beta   90.00
_cell.angle_gamma   90.00
#
_symmetry.space_group_name_H-M   'P 1'
#
loop_
_entity.id
_entity.type
_entity.pdbx_description
1 polymer ?
#
loop_
_entity_poly.entity_id
_entity_poly.type
_entity_poly.pdbx_seq_one_letter_code
_entity_poly.pdbx_strand_id
1 'polypeptide(L)'
;MSNLLLSSDDLARQWQLGDSNGGTSESCRAPSQAPFPVFALPAELRCEVYSFCSAFTLLQLTLASPRICAEINTHPTLIRDSFGCNIAKYTHNTVRPAHSVDLIRFLNGDDELRLYCEQFHHQDCLKGEHECMWCWQWEDTKDVEDEMLRAKLLAKRSYRAGGTDYDVCEVCLHVRKVCREDWNRIT
;
A
#
# COMPACT_ATOMS: atom_id res chain seq x y z
N MET A 1 -19.16 12.29 -13.37
CA MET A 1 -18.52 12.43 -12.05
C MET A 1 -17.03 12.29 -12.26
N SER A 2 -16.29 13.38 -12.11
CA SER A 2 -14.85 13.43 -12.38
C SER A 2 -14.12 12.63 -11.30
N ASN A 3 -13.39 11.59 -11.70
CA ASN A 3 -12.42 10.93 -10.84
C ASN A 3 -11.42 11.98 -10.37
N LEU A 4 -11.45 12.35 -9.09
CA LEU A 4 -10.31 13.00 -8.44
C LEU A 4 -9.23 11.94 -8.18
N LEU A 5 -8.76 11.31 -9.27
CA LEU A 5 -7.40 10.83 -9.33
C LEU A 5 -6.58 12.12 -9.18
N LEU A 6 -5.95 12.31 -8.02
CA LEU A 6 -4.92 13.33 -7.88
C LEU A 6 -4.00 13.16 -9.10
N SER A 7 -3.91 14.21 -9.92
CA SER A 7 -2.98 14.17 -11.05
C SER A 7 -1.61 13.84 -10.47
N SER A 8 -0.77 13.12 -11.22
CA SER A 8 0.61 12.90 -10.80
C SER A 8 1.32 14.22 -10.47
N ASP A 9 0.83 15.34 -11.02
CA ASP A 9 1.27 16.70 -10.72
C ASP A 9 0.78 17.27 -9.38
N ASP A 10 -0.38 16.84 -8.86
CA ASP A 10 -0.95 17.32 -7.60
C ASP A 10 -0.25 16.69 -6.39
N LEU A 11 0.13 15.41 -6.49
CA LEU A 11 0.97 14.76 -5.46
C LEU A 11 2.37 15.41 -5.38
N ALA A 12 2.91 15.88 -6.50
CA ALA A 12 4.18 16.62 -6.51
C ALA A 12 4.04 18.04 -5.90
N ARG A 13 2.89 18.70 -6.05
CA ARG A 13 2.62 20.03 -5.49
C ARG A 13 2.40 20.04 -3.98
N GLN A 14 1.91 18.94 -3.41
CA GLN A 14 1.66 18.84 -1.97
C GLN A 14 2.95 18.96 -1.12
N TRP A 15 4.13 18.77 -1.73
CA TRP A 15 5.43 18.83 -1.04
C TRP A 15 6.26 20.09 -1.32
N GLN A 16 5.75 21.07 -2.08
CA GLN A 16 6.52 22.28 -2.47
C GLN A 16 6.11 23.59 -1.76
N LEU A 17 5.13 23.56 -0.85
CA LEU A 17 4.64 24.77 -0.18
C LEU A 17 5.15 24.88 1.27
N GLY A 18 6.37 25.39 1.41
CA GLY A 18 6.86 25.85 2.69
C GLY A 18 8.32 26.22 2.60
N ASP A 19 8.61 27.51 2.34
CA ASP A 19 9.73 28.23 2.97
C ASP A 19 9.79 29.67 2.42
N SER A 20 8.93 30.52 2.96
CA SER A 20 9.03 31.98 2.80
C SER A 20 8.73 32.63 4.13
N ASN A 21 9.68 32.62 5.07
CA ASN A 21 9.67 33.62 6.14
C ASN A 21 11.08 34.02 6.54
N GLY A 22 11.41 35.27 6.24
CA GLY A 22 12.64 35.93 6.64
C GLY A 22 12.63 36.22 8.14
N GLY A 23 13.62 35.68 8.84
CA GLY A 23 13.88 35.97 10.25
C GLY A 23 15.30 35.55 10.59
N THR A 24 16.23 36.49 10.53
CA THR A 24 17.62 36.31 10.96
C THR A 24 17.71 36.29 12.48
N SER A 25 17.96 35.13 13.11
CA SER A 25 18.94 35.02 14.20
C SER A 25 19.20 33.57 14.61
N GLU A 26 20.48 33.22 14.63
CA GLU A 26 21.12 32.11 15.35
C GLU A 26 20.71 30.68 14.98
N SER A 27 21.45 30.23 13.97
CA SER A 27 21.55 28.90 13.39
C SER A 27 21.77 27.78 14.42
N CYS A 28 20.68 27.19 14.88
CA CYS A 28 20.67 25.77 15.21
C CYS A 28 20.97 25.00 13.92
N ARG A 29 22.24 24.66 13.67
CA ARG A 29 22.61 23.77 12.57
C ARG A 29 21.82 22.48 12.75
N ALA A 30 20.79 22.29 11.94
CA ALA A 30 20.07 21.05 11.85
C ALA A 30 21.11 19.93 11.67
N PRO A 31 21.03 18.83 12.43
CA PRO A 31 21.96 17.72 12.25
C PRO A 31 21.98 17.38 10.78
N SER A 32 23.17 17.40 10.16
CA SER A 32 23.35 17.05 8.76
C SER A 32 22.81 15.63 8.60
N GLN A 33 21.58 15.51 8.11
CA GLN A 33 20.94 14.21 7.99
C GLN A 33 21.77 13.44 6.98
N ALA A 34 22.48 12.43 7.49
CA ALA A 34 23.21 11.54 6.63
C ALA A 34 22.20 10.98 5.61
N PRO A 35 22.54 10.95 4.32
CA PRO A 35 21.63 10.41 3.31
C PRO A 35 21.19 9.01 3.73
N PHE A 36 19.91 8.69 3.55
CA PHE A 36 19.37 7.39 3.92
C PHE A 36 20.29 6.28 3.42
N PRO A 37 20.73 5.34 4.27
CA PRO A 37 21.75 4.34 3.92
C PRO A 37 21.46 3.57 2.63
N VAL A 38 20.18 3.32 2.34
CA VAL A 38 19.72 2.65 1.11
C VAL A 38 20.16 3.41 -0.15
N PHE A 39 20.21 4.73 -0.12
CA PHE A 39 20.63 5.55 -1.26
C PHE A 39 22.14 5.61 -1.48
N ALA A 40 22.93 5.09 -0.53
CA ALA A 40 24.38 4.89 -0.72
C ALA A 40 24.69 3.66 -1.60
N LEU A 41 23.72 2.75 -1.77
CA LEU A 41 23.87 1.60 -2.66
C LEU A 41 23.82 2.02 -4.14
N PRO A 42 24.51 1.31 -5.05
CA PRO A 42 24.27 1.40 -6.49
C PRO A 42 22.80 1.09 -6.84
N ALA A 43 22.32 1.66 -7.95
CA ALA A 43 20.92 1.52 -8.36
C ALA A 43 20.54 0.05 -8.66
N GLU A 44 21.49 -0.73 -9.19
CA GLU A 44 21.34 -2.14 -9.51
C GLU A 44 21.05 -2.97 -8.26
N LEU A 45 21.79 -2.72 -7.17
CA LEU A 45 21.57 -3.40 -5.89
C LEU A 45 20.24 -2.97 -5.24
N ARG A 46 19.83 -1.72 -5.42
CA ARG A 46 18.49 -1.28 -4.98
C ARG A 46 17.39 -2.01 -5.75
N CYS A 47 17.51 -2.12 -7.08
CA CYS A 47 16.55 -2.84 -7.90
C CYS A 47 16.47 -4.34 -7.52
N GLU A 48 17.61 -4.95 -7.21
CA GLU A 48 17.65 -6.33 -6.70
C GLU A 48 16.86 -6.46 -5.40
N VAL A 49 17.05 -5.54 -4.44
CA VAL A 49 16.27 -5.52 -3.19
C VAL A 49 14.78 -5.35 -3.47
N TYR A 50 14.40 -4.45 -4.38
CA TYR A 50 13.01 -4.23 -4.76
C TYR A 50 12.38 -5.47 -5.41
N SER A 51 13.14 -6.33 -6.07
CA SER A 51 12.63 -7.57 -6.67
C SER A 51 12.09 -8.58 -5.66
N PHE A 52 12.51 -8.48 -4.39
CA PHE A 52 12.00 -9.30 -3.29
C PHE A 52 10.75 -8.72 -2.62
N CYS A 53 10.34 -7.50 -2.98
CA CYS A 53 9.17 -6.86 -2.41
C CYS A 53 7.88 -7.30 -3.11
N SER A 54 6.76 -7.32 -2.38
CA SER A 54 5.43 -7.45 -2.99
C SER A 54 5.06 -6.19 -3.78
N ALA A 55 4.08 -6.30 -4.68
CA ALA A 55 3.51 -5.18 -5.41
C ALA A 55 3.02 -4.07 -4.46
N PHE A 56 2.40 -4.47 -3.33
CA PHE A 56 1.91 -3.53 -2.34
C PHE A 56 3.06 -2.83 -1.61
N THR A 57 4.10 -3.56 -1.21
CA THR A 57 5.29 -2.95 -0.62
C THR A 57 5.97 -1.98 -1.60
N LEU A 58 6.07 -2.34 -2.88
CA LEU A 58 6.59 -1.44 -3.91
C LEU A 58 5.74 -0.17 -4.03
N LEU A 59 4.41 -0.29 -4.01
CA LEU A 59 3.51 0.86 -3.98
C LEU A 59 3.81 1.77 -2.77
N GLN A 60 3.94 1.20 -1.57
CA GLN A 60 4.31 1.98 -0.37
C GLN A 60 5.64 2.72 -0.53
N LEU A 61 6.65 2.07 -1.09
CA LEU A 61 7.96 2.67 -1.33
C LEU A 61 7.91 3.82 -2.34
N THR A 62 7.09 3.69 -3.40
CA THR A 62 6.89 4.76 -4.39
C THR A 62 6.22 5.99 -3.78
N LEU A 63 5.30 5.80 -2.83
CA LEU A 63 4.64 6.89 -2.11
C LEU A 63 5.57 7.56 -1.10
N ALA A 64 6.50 6.81 -0.50
CA ALA A 64 7.42 7.32 0.50
C ALA A 64 8.59 8.13 -0.10
N SER A 65 9.00 7.85 -1.34
CA SER A 65 10.16 8.54 -1.95
C SER A 65 10.03 8.72 -3.46
N PRO A 66 10.10 9.97 -3.97
CA PRO A 66 10.10 10.26 -5.41
C PRO A 66 11.27 9.61 -6.15
N ARG A 67 12.42 9.45 -5.48
CA ARG A 67 13.60 8.81 -6.06
C ARG A 67 13.35 7.32 -6.29
N ILE A 68 12.77 6.62 -5.30
CA ILE A 68 12.38 5.21 -5.45
C ILE A 68 11.29 5.08 -6.51
N CYS A 69 10.32 6.00 -6.54
CA CYS A 69 9.31 6.06 -7.59
C CYS A 69 9.91 6.14 -9.00
N ALA A 70 10.88 7.03 -9.22
CA ALA A 70 11.57 7.12 -10.50
C ALA A 70 12.32 5.82 -10.86
N GLU A 71 13.01 5.19 -9.90
CA GLU A 71 13.75 3.94 -10.10
C GLU A 71 12.83 2.75 -10.43
N ILE A 72 11.68 2.66 -9.78
CA ILE A 72 10.69 1.60 -10.05
C ILE A 72 10.03 1.82 -11.42
N ASN A 73 9.70 3.06 -11.76
CA ASN A 73 9.07 3.38 -13.05
C ASN A 73 10.01 3.13 -14.25
N THR A 74 11.34 3.15 -14.07
CA THR A 74 12.29 2.76 -15.13
C THR A 74 12.42 1.25 -15.29
N HIS A 75 11.98 0.45 -14.31
CA HIS A 75 12.04 -1.01 -14.31
C HIS A 75 10.65 -1.63 -14.13
N PRO A 76 9.78 -1.54 -15.17
CA PRO A 76 8.39 -2.04 -15.11
C PRO A 76 8.26 -3.52 -14.73
N THR A 77 9.29 -4.32 -15.03
CA THR A 77 9.36 -5.73 -14.68
C THR A 77 9.31 -5.98 -13.17
N LEU A 78 9.82 -5.05 -12.35
CA LEU A 78 9.79 -5.18 -10.88
C LEU A 78 8.36 -5.30 -10.37
N ILE A 79 7.45 -4.45 -10.84
CA ILE A 79 6.05 -4.49 -10.41
C ILE A 79 5.35 -5.69 -11.05
N ARG A 80 5.53 -5.89 -12.36
CA ARG A 80 4.85 -6.98 -13.09
C ARG A 80 5.15 -8.36 -12.50
N ASP A 81 6.40 -8.58 -12.10
CA ASP A 81 6.89 -9.87 -11.62
C ASP A 81 6.77 -10.00 -10.08
N SER A 82 6.36 -8.93 -9.39
CA SER A 82 6.16 -8.93 -7.93
C SER A 82 4.88 -9.65 -7.49
N PHE A 83 4.92 -10.20 -6.29
CA PHE A 83 3.77 -10.85 -5.66
C PHE A 83 2.62 -9.87 -5.48
N GLY A 84 1.41 -10.28 -5.86
CA GLY A 84 0.20 -9.47 -5.67
C GLY A 84 -0.11 -8.49 -6.79
N CYS A 85 0.65 -8.48 -7.88
CA CYS A 85 0.35 -7.62 -9.04
C CYS A 85 -0.77 -8.20 -9.93
N ASN A 86 -1.69 -7.34 -10.37
CA ASN A 86 -2.71 -7.65 -11.37
C ASN A 86 -2.16 -7.48 -12.79
N ILE A 87 -1.59 -8.55 -13.34
CA ILE A 87 -0.95 -8.53 -14.67
C ILE A 87 -1.94 -8.15 -15.78
N ALA A 88 -3.20 -8.58 -15.69
CA ALA A 88 -4.21 -8.25 -16.70
C ALA A 88 -4.43 -6.74 -16.82
N LYS A 89 -4.52 -6.04 -15.69
CA LYS A 89 -4.63 -4.57 -15.67
C LYS A 89 -3.34 -3.88 -16.12
N TYR A 90 -2.19 -4.50 -15.83
CA TYR A 90 -0.89 -3.99 -16.23
C TYR A 90 -0.72 -3.94 -17.76
N THR A 91 -1.14 -5.00 -18.47
CA THR A 91 -1.00 -5.08 -19.94
C THR A 91 -1.89 -4.12 -20.72
N HIS A 92 -3.02 -3.69 -20.12
CA HIS A 92 -4.00 -2.86 -20.80
C HIS A 92 -3.81 -1.35 -20.61
N ASN A 93 -2.84 -0.92 -19.79
CA ASN A 93 -2.78 0.47 -19.33
C ASN A 93 -1.36 1.05 -19.43
N THR A 94 -0.91 1.33 -20.65
CA THR A 94 0.45 1.84 -20.93
C THR A 94 0.68 3.31 -20.53
N VAL A 95 -0.37 4.02 -20.09
CA VAL A 95 -0.29 5.47 -19.81
C VAL A 95 -0.36 5.78 -18.32
N ARG A 96 -0.80 4.84 -17.47
CA ARG A 96 -0.89 5.11 -16.03
C ARG A 96 0.47 4.92 -15.35
N PRO A 97 0.77 5.73 -14.32
CA PRO A 97 1.93 5.49 -13.47
C PRO A 97 1.87 4.06 -12.93
N ALA A 98 3.02 3.39 -12.88
CA ALA A 98 3.13 1.97 -12.56
C ALA A 98 2.67 1.61 -11.12
N HIS A 99 2.29 2.60 -10.31
CA HIS A 99 2.01 2.48 -8.89
C HIS A 99 0.60 2.95 -8.55
N SER A 100 -0.42 2.26 -9.11
CA SER A 100 -1.82 2.45 -8.73
C SER A 100 -2.28 1.31 -7.81
N VAL A 101 -3.10 1.64 -6.82
CA VAL A 101 -3.80 0.66 -5.95
C VAL A 101 -4.59 -0.35 -6.78
N ASP A 102 -5.10 0.06 -7.95
CA ASP A 102 -5.85 -0.80 -8.87
C ASP A 102 -5.04 -2.02 -9.36
N LEU A 103 -3.71 -1.94 -9.28
CA LEU A 103 -2.78 -3.01 -9.66
C LEU A 103 -2.56 -4.02 -8.53
N ILE A 104 -3.00 -3.74 -7.30
CA ILE A 104 -2.85 -4.63 -6.16
C ILE A 104 -4.01 -5.62 -6.17
N ARG A 105 -3.70 -6.86 -6.50
CA ARG A 105 -4.61 -7.99 -6.44
C ARG A 105 -4.45 -8.78 -5.16
N PHE A 106 -3.23 -8.96 -4.68
CA PHE A 106 -2.99 -9.72 -3.46
C PHE A 106 -2.11 -8.99 -2.46
N LEU A 107 -2.33 -9.27 -1.18
CA LEU A 107 -1.57 -8.76 -0.05
C LEU A 107 -0.89 -9.93 0.68
N ASN A 108 0.38 -9.72 1.03
CA ASN A 108 1.25 -10.71 1.66
C ASN A 108 1.16 -10.61 3.18
N GLY A 109 0.34 -11.47 3.79
CA GLY A 109 0.20 -11.54 5.23
C GLY A 109 -0.62 -10.41 5.86
N ASP A 110 -0.71 -10.46 7.19
CA ASP A 110 -1.61 -9.62 7.97
C ASP A 110 -1.13 -8.16 8.05
N ASP A 111 0.17 -7.93 7.98
CA ASP A 111 0.76 -6.59 8.06
C ASP A 111 0.42 -5.76 6.81
N GLU A 112 0.55 -6.34 5.62
CA GLU A 112 0.16 -5.66 4.38
C GLU A 112 -1.35 -5.41 4.33
N LEU A 113 -2.15 -6.39 4.75
CA LEU A 113 -3.59 -6.22 4.90
C LEU A 113 -3.94 -5.06 5.82
N ARG A 114 -3.33 -5.02 7.00
CA ARG A 114 -3.54 -3.95 7.96
C ARG A 114 -3.18 -2.59 7.37
N LEU A 115 -1.99 -2.46 6.78
CA LEU A 115 -1.53 -1.22 6.16
C LEU A 115 -2.44 -0.78 5.01
N TYR A 116 -2.88 -1.74 4.18
CA TYR A 116 -3.83 -1.49 3.11
C TYR A 116 -5.14 -0.91 3.66
N CYS A 117 -5.67 -1.52 4.72
CA CYS A 117 -6.88 -1.03 5.38
C CYS A 117 -6.67 0.36 6.01
N GLU A 118 -5.55 0.60 6.69
CA GLU A 118 -5.28 1.90 7.32
C GLU A 118 -5.20 3.04 6.28
N GLN A 119 -4.63 2.77 5.10
CA GLN A 119 -4.36 3.82 4.11
C GLN A 119 -5.45 4.00 3.07
N PHE A 120 -6.05 2.92 2.58
CA PHE A 120 -6.92 2.96 1.39
C PHE A 120 -8.40 2.72 1.72
N HIS A 121 -8.72 2.16 2.88
CA HIS A 121 -10.11 1.78 3.21
C HIS A 121 -11.07 2.96 3.32
N HIS A 122 -10.58 4.12 3.77
CA HIS A 122 -11.41 5.31 3.94
C HIS A 122 -11.87 5.93 2.61
N GLN A 123 -11.16 5.67 1.50
CA GLN A 123 -11.49 6.31 0.23
C GLN A 123 -12.79 5.76 -0.39
N ASP A 124 -13.15 4.49 -0.13
CA ASP A 124 -14.32 3.87 -0.76
C ASP A 124 -15.53 3.71 0.14
N CYS A 125 -15.36 3.75 1.46
CA CYS A 125 -16.49 3.67 2.40
C CYS A 125 -17.39 4.93 2.38
N LEU A 126 -16.86 6.08 1.91
CA LEU A 126 -17.60 7.34 1.81
C LEU A 126 -18.66 7.35 0.70
N LYS A 127 -18.68 6.36 -0.20
CA LYS A 127 -19.68 6.29 -1.28
C LYS A 127 -21.04 5.75 -0.82
N GLY A 128 -21.19 5.31 0.43
CA GLY A 128 -22.48 5.01 1.05
C GLY A 128 -23.27 3.82 0.48
N GLU A 129 -22.77 3.14 -0.55
CA GLU A 129 -23.51 2.07 -1.25
C GLU A 129 -23.09 0.65 -0.83
N HIS A 130 -22.01 0.50 -0.08
CA HIS A 130 -21.55 -0.82 0.37
C HIS A 130 -21.11 -0.79 1.83
N GLU A 131 -21.84 -1.53 2.68
CA GLU A 131 -21.39 -1.92 4.01
C GLU A 131 -20.14 -2.78 3.83
N CYS A 132 -18.96 -2.17 3.96
CA CYS A 132 -17.75 -2.96 3.98
C CYS A 132 -17.72 -3.77 5.28
N MET A 133 -17.58 -5.09 5.15
CA MET A 133 -17.55 -6.04 6.27
C MET A 133 -16.50 -5.66 7.35
N TRP A 134 -15.45 -4.92 6.96
CA TRP A 134 -14.43 -4.39 7.89
C TRP A 134 -14.90 -3.17 8.70
N CYS A 135 -15.61 -2.21 8.09
CA CYS A 135 -16.23 -1.10 8.83
C CYS A 135 -17.39 -1.59 9.71
N TRP A 136 -18.19 -2.52 9.20
CA TRP A 136 -19.34 -3.06 9.92
C TRP A 136 -18.92 -3.88 11.15
N GLN A 137 -17.91 -4.77 11.03
CA GLN A 137 -17.40 -5.52 12.18
C GLN A 137 -16.61 -4.67 13.19
N TRP A 138 -16.05 -3.53 12.77
CA TRP A 138 -15.38 -2.61 13.69
C TRP A 138 -16.37 -1.82 14.55
N GLU A 139 -17.54 -1.46 14.01
CA GLU A 139 -18.61 -0.82 14.79
C GLU A 139 -19.32 -1.81 15.70
N ASP A 140 -19.63 -3.02 15.24
CA ASP A 140 -20.29 -4.06 16.05
C ASP A 140 -19.43 -4.59 17.22
N THR A 141 -18.13 -4.31 17.24
CA THR A 141 -17.23 -4.70 18.34
C THR A 141 -16.99 -3.60 19.36
N LYS A 142 -17.53 -2.39 19.16
CA LYS A 142 -17.43 -1.31 20.17
C LYS A 142 -18.38 -1.49 21.34
N ASP A 143 -19.51 -2.16 21.13
CA ASP A 143 -20.56 -2.35 22.15
C ASP A 143 -20.54 -3.73 22.84
N VAL A 144 -19.55 -4.57 22.52
CA VAL A 144 -19.37 -5.86 23.20
C VAL A 144 -18.46 -5.66 24.42
N GLU A 145 -19.06 -5.40 25.59
CA GLU A 145 -18.34 -5.35 26.88
C GLU A 145 -17.68 -6.69 27.26
N ASP A 146 -18.01 -7.78 26.56
CA ASP A 146 -17.43 -9.08 26.82
C ASP A 146 -16.02 -9.19 26.22
N GLU A 147 -15.04 -8.77 27.03
CA GLU A 147 -13.61 -8.90 26.77
C GLU A 147 -13.22 -10.34 26.37
N MET A 148 -13.99 -11.36 26.81
CA MET A 148 -13.80 -12.76 26.42
C MET A 148 -14.35 -13.06 25.02
N LEU A 149 -15.41 -12.40 24.55
CA LEU A 149 -15.89 -12.53 23.17
C LEU A 149 -14.99 -11.75 22.20
N ARG A 150 -14.50 -10.58 22.61
CA ARG A 150 -13.44 -9.85 21.89
C ARG A 150 -12.17 -10.69 21.82
N ALA A 151 -11.74 -11.30 22.92
CA ALA A 151 -10.63 -12.24 22.95
C ALA A 151 -10.91 -13.51 22.15
N LYS A 152 -12.15 -14.02 22.06
CA LYS A 152 -12.52 -15.18 21.21
C LYS A 152 -12.64 -14.84 19.73
N LEU A 153 -13.00 -13.61 19.36
CA LEU A 153 -12.96 -13.14 17.97
C LEU A 153 -11.52 -12.85 17.54
N LEU A 154 -10.71 -12.28 18.44
CA LEU A 154 -9.26 -12.12 18.30
C LEU A 154 -8.49 -13.46 18.40
N ALA A 155 -9.02 -14.47 19.10
CA ALA A 155 -8.45 -15.82 19.20
C ALA A 155 -9.03 -16.81 18.19
N LYS A 156 -10.19 -16.55 17.57
CA LYS A 156 -10.54 -17.14 16.26
C LYS A 156 -9.67 -16.55 15.15
N ARG A 157 -9.17 -15.32 15.35
CA ARG A 157 -8.00 -14.76 14.66
C ARG A 157 -6.65 -15.27 15.19
N SER A 158 -6.61 -16.26 16.09
CA SER A 158 -5.35 -16.90 16.51
C SER A 158 -4.72 -17.62 15.32
N TYR A 159 -3.88 -16.87 14.61
CA TYR A 159 -2.45 -17.13 14.60
C TYR A 159 -2.13 -18.61 14.40
N ARG A 160 -2.28 -19.06 13.15
CA ARG A 160 -1.24 -19.93 12.63
C ARG A 160 -0.27 -19.02 11.90
N ALA A 161 0.96 -18.95 12.42
CA ALA A 161 2.12 -18.38 11.77
C ALA A 161 2.49 -19.21 10.52
N GLY A 162 1.58 -19.24 9.53
CA GLY A 162 1.77 -19.85 8.23
C GLY A 162 1.12 -18.91 7.22
N GLY A 163 1.92 -18.35 6.32
CA GLY A 163 1.56 -17.27 5.40
C GLY A 163 0.14 -17.38 4.85
N THR A 164 -0.72 -16.48 5.30
CA THR A 164 -2.07 -16.32 4.79
C THR A 164 -2.07 -15.16 3.80
N ASP A 165 -2.41 -15.46 2.56
CA ASP A 165 -2.51 -14.48 1.49
C ASP A 165 -3.95 -13.95 1.40
N TYR A 166 -4.10 -12.75 0.85
CA TYR A 166 -5.37 -12.06 0.77
C TYR A 166 -5.62 -11.55 -0.65
N ASP A 167 -6.82 -11.75 -1.19
CA ASP A 167 -7.26 -11.26 -2.51
C ASP A 167 -8.14 -10.02 -2.38
N VAL A 168 -7.82 -9.00 -3.15
CA VAL A 168 -8.50 -7.72 -3.20
C VAL A 168 -9.47 -7.74 -4.39
N CYS A 169 -10.76 -7.81 -4.09
CA CYS A 169 -11.80 -7.83 -5.10
C CYS A 169 -11.72 -6.59 -6.01
N GLU A 170 -11.65 -6.79 -7.32
CA GLU A 170 -11.45 -5.70 -8.28
C GLU A 170 -12.61 -4.70 -8.36
N VAL A 171 -13.81 -5.09 -7.92
CA VAL A 171 -15.04 -4.29 -8.07
C VAL A 171 -15.31 -3.43 -6.84
N CYS A 172 -15.08 -3.98 -5.65
CA CYS A 172 -15.45 -3.33 -4.39
C CYS A 172 -14.28 -3.23 -3.39
N LEU A 173 -13.06 -3.61 -3.81
CA LEU A 173 -11.84 -3.64 -2.99
C LEU A 173 -11.99 -4.43 -1.68
N HIS A 174 -12.96 -5.37 -1.66
CA HIS A 174 -13.12 -6.28 -0.53
C HIS A 174 -11.97 -7.26 -0.46
N VAL A 175 -11.39 -7.38 0.73
CA VAL A 175 -10.35 -8.36 0.98
C VAL A 175 -10.96 -9.69 1.39
N ARG A 176 -10.59 -10.76 0.69
CA ARG A 176 -10.91 -12.15 1.05
C ARG A 176 -9.64 -12.92 1.37
N LYS A 177 -9.69 -13.76 2.40
CA LYS A 177 -8.59 -14.67 2.72
C LYS A 177 -8.52 -15.77 1.65
N VAL A 178 -7.34 -16.03 1.12
CA VAL A 178 -7.10 -17.07 0.11
C VAL A 178 -6.19 -18.15 0.69
N CYS A 179 -6.55 -19.41 0.43
CA CYS A 179 -5.67 -20.52 0.75
C CYS A 179 -4.61 -20.67 -0.33
N ARG A 180 -3.36 -20.94 0.05
CA ARG A 180 -2.22 -21.05 -0.88
C ARG A 180 -2.43 -22.06 -2.02
N GLU A 181 -3.28 -23.07 -1.81
CA GLU A 181 -3.64 -24.07 -2.82
C GLU A 181 -4.48 -23.48 -3.98
N ASP A 182 -5.24 -22.42 -3.72
CA ASP A 182 -6.04 -21.74 -4.73
C ASP A 182 -5.17 -20.82 -5.62
N TRP A 183 -4.00 -20.39 -5.13
CA TRP A 183 -3.06 -19.54 -5.88
C TRP A 183 -2.67 -20.14 -7.23
N ASN A 184 -2.26 -21.41 -7.23
CA ASN A 184 -1.80 -22.11 -8.44
C ASN A 184 -2.89 -22.33 -9.49
N ARG A 185 -4.16 -22.05 -9.17
CA ARG A 185 -5.28 -22.15 -10.10
C ARG A 185 -5.61 -20.82 -10.77
N ILE A 186 -5.11 -19.72 -10.22
CA ILE A 186 -5.48 -18.35 -10.62
C ILE A 186 -4.38 -17.69 -11.46
N THR A 187 -3.12 -18.10 -11.27
CA THR A 187 -1.96 -17.76 -12.11
C THR A 187 -1.85 -18.67 -13.31
#